data_AF-A0A2V6TDK4-F1
#
_entry.id   AF-A0A2V6TDK4-F1
#
_cell.length_a   1.000
_cell.length_b   1.000
_cell.length_c   1.000
_cell.angle_alpha   90.00
_cell.angle_beta   90.00
_cell.angle_gamma   90.00
#
_symmetry.space_group_name_H-M   'P 1'
#
loop_
_entity.id
_entity.type
_entity.pdbx_description
1 polymer ?
#
loop_
_entity_poly.entity_id
_entity_poly.type
_entity_poly.pdbx_seq_one_letter_code
_entity_poly.pdbx_strand_id
1 'polypeptide(L)'
;MDEGTIEELHAAIKAGRTTCAAVVEQYIDRVRVYNGVASLLVTEDGAPVQAARGAVRAMAALPFPTDTVKASTILPDLHKYQGPTLEYGRMEATASDPGVMQQYGMIVGKPDAGQLNALATLNIRGERSVTCRGDFDRHPSAGPLPLGAPPVCEMFRRLPDALERAADLDATHGRNPDLEKMPMYGVVFSFKDPFDTKDMRTTAGGDARYDIDFPPRDHVLVEQLRNKGAIIFAKAVNTEYNGRAGNPGGRHAPDQVLPSTLGYQRSTWGGNPANPYDTTRSASLGSSSGSGVSVSANLVMASLGEETRASCRGPANHNAVALILPHKSMLGFNGGAIGADIYCDRSGILCRTIADCARVLDALKDDVEGYYDPRDHYTTVPRSSVLGTPYASHAKTPGRPGALADMRIGVVRESMVRAPGSKTEEPIVTAAAREIKTILGGRLGATLVESSDPLWKRDPDVEAMTTDLRRALARLVPLIMPDVLFRLGRDGRPLFKEFAAAIVPTEFMPGKTFGTGTMQPIDYCVALAEGRIAPPANLDIATVQEQELAMAFRFHVPQYLSRRAADWKARGFTETLADFAALNARSKFWGDDGRAAFRNWEEVTDPR
;
A
#
# COMPACT_ATOMS: atom_id res chain seq x y z
N MET A 1 4.12 -5.66 -25.49
CA MET A 1 3.53 -5.86 -24.15
C MET A 1 3.04 -4.55 -23.54
N ASP A 2 3.53 -3.40 -24.00
CA ASP A 2 3.01 -2.07 -23.61
C ASP A 2 1.49 -2.01 -23.77
N GLU A 3 0.82 -1.65 -22.67
CA GLU A 3 -0.64 -1.62 -22.52
C GLU A 3 -1.41 -2.94 -22.75
N GLY A 4 -0.72 -4.05 -23.00
CA GLY A 4 -1.36 -5.34 -23.27
C GLY A 4 -2.14 -5.89 -22.07
N THR A 5 -3.32 -6.44 -22.33
CA THR A 5 -4.19 -7.11 -21.36
C THR A 5 -3.79 -8.59 -21.15
N ILE A 6 -4.29 -9.22 -20.08
CA ILE A 6 -4.07 -10.66 -19.82
C ILE A 6 -4.58 -11.52 -20.99
N GLU A 7 -5.71 -11.14 -21.57
CA GLU A 7 -6.31 -11.85 -22.71
C GLU A 7 -5.43 -11.76 -23.96
N GLU A 8 -4.88 -10.59 -24.26
CA GLU A 8 -3.99 -10.38 -25.41
C GLU A 8 -2.65 -11.12 -25.25
N LEU A 9 -2.11 -11.20 -24.02
CA LEU A 9 -0.94 -12.02 -23.71
C LEU A 9 -1.21 -13.49 -24.06
N HIS A 10 -2.31 -14.05 -23.53
CA HIS A 10 -2.65 -15.45 -23.81
C HIS A 10 -2.87 -15.70 -25.31
N ALA A 11 -3.52 -14.77 -26.00
CA ALA A 11 -3.71 -14.85 -27.45
C ALA A 11 -2.37 -14.81 -28.21
N ALA A 12 -1.42 -13.99 -27.77
CA ALA A 12 -0.08 -13.91 -28.35
C ALA A 12 0.72 -15.21 -28.14
N ILE A 13 0.66 -15.80 -26.95
CA ILE A 13 1.30 -17.10 -26.65
C ILE A 13 0.72 -18.21 -27.52
N LYS A 14 -0.62 -18.35 -27.56
CA LYS A 14 -1.30 -19.38 -28.38
C LYS A 14 -0.99 -19.25 -29.87
N ALA A 15 -0.90 -18.01 -30.36
CA ALA A 15 -0.52 -17.73 -31.74
C ALA A 15 0.99 -17.88 -32.00
N GLY A 16 1.81 -18.16 -30.98
CA GLY A 16 3.25 -18.30 -31.10
C GLY A 16 4.01 -17.01 -31.36
N ARG A 17 3.41 -15.86 -31.07
CA ARG A 17 4.03 -14.53 -31.22
C ARG A 17 4.97 -14.16 -30.08
N THR A 18 4.84 -14.82 -28.92
CA THR A 18 5.71 -14.66 -27.75
C THR A 18 5.73 -15.95 -26.94
N THR A 19 6.62 -16.03 -25.95
CA THR A 19 6.64 -17.07 -24.92
C THR A 19 6.66 -16.41 -23.53
N CYS A 20 6.50 -17.18 -22.46
CA CYS A 20 6.62 -16.68 -21.09
C CYS A 20 8.01 -16.10 -20.84
N ALA A 21 9.07 -16.81 -21.26
CA ALA A 21 10.46 -16.37 -21.08
C ALA A 21 10.72 -15.03 -21.80
N ALA A 22 10.29 -14.91 -23.07
CA ALA A 22 10.43 -13.66 -23.83
C ALA A 22 9.68 -12.49 -23.17
N VAL A 23 8.54 -12.76 -22.53
CA VAL A 23 7.79 -11.74 -21.78
C VAL A 23 8.56 -11.29 -20.54
N VAL A 24 9.14 -12.21 -19.78
CA VAL A 24 9.96 -11.86 -18.59
C VAL A 24 11.20 -11.07 -19.00
N GLU A 25 11.89 -11.48 -20.05
CA GLU A 25 13.05 -10.75 -20.59
C GLU A 25 12.68 -9.31 -20.97
N GLN A 26 11.53 -9.11 -21.64
CA GLN A 26 11.05 -7.78 -21.97
C GLN A 26 10.80 -6.91 -20.73
N TYR A 27 10.23 -7.47 -19.66
CA TYR A 27 10.05 -6.73 -18.41
C TYR A 27 11.38 -6.41 -17.72
N ILE A 28 12.35 -7.33 -17.73
CA ILE A 28 13.70 -7.07 -17.21
C ILE A 28 14.35 -5.91 -17.96
N ASP A 29 14.27 -5.90 -19.29
CA ASP A 29 14.83 -4.82 -20.11
C ASP A 29 14.16 -3.48 -19.80
N ARG A 30 12.84 -3.47 -19.65
CA ARG A 30 12.11 -2.26 -19.27
C ARG A 30 12.48 -1.77 -17.87
N VAL A 31 12.67 -2.68 -16.91
CA VAL A 31 13.12 -2.36 -15.55
C VAL A 31 14.52 -1.75 -15.56
N ARG A 32 15.45 -2.24 -16.40
CA ARG A 32 16.78 -1.64 -16.57
C ARG A 32 16.71 -0.19 -17.03
N VAL A 33 15.73 0.13 -17.88
CA VAL A 33 15.57 1.48 -18.45
C VAL A 33 14.89 2.44 -17.47
N TYR A 34 13.88 1.98 -16.70
CA TYR A 34 12.99 2.89 -15.96
C TYR A 34 12.93 2.69 -14.44
N ASN A 35 13.55 1.66 -13.85
CA ASN A 35 13.41 1.34 -12.41
C ASN A 35 14.61 1.76 -11.53
N GLY A 36 15.19 2.92 -11.81
CA GLY A 36 16.29 3.52 -11.07
C GLY A 36 15.87 4.60 -10.08
N VAL A 37 16.85 5.28 -9.47
CA VAL A 37 16.66 6.38 -8.52
C VAL A 37 16.08 7.62 -9.23
N ALA A 38 15.04 8.20 -8.63
CA ALA A 38 14.29 9.34 -9.18
C ALA A 38 14.26 10.57 -8.26
N SER A 39 15.13 10.61 -7.25
CA SER A 39 15.17 11.64 -6.21
C SER A 39 16.56 12.23 -6.02
N LEU A 40 16.59 13.50 -5.61
CA LEU A 40 17.79 14.24 -5.20
C LEU A 40 17.77 14.42 -3.68
N LEU A 41 18.95 14.43 -3.06
CA LEU A 41 19.08 14.84 -1.66
C LEU A 41 18.87 16.35 -1.53
N VAL A 42 18.22 16.77 -0.45
CA VAL A 42 18.16 18.17 -0.06
C VAL A 42 19.18 18.42 1.03
N THR A 43 20.28 19.10 0.73
CA THR A 43 21.34 19.42 1.69
C THR A 43 21.23 20.88 2.15
N GLU A 44 21.91 21.22 3.24
CA GLU A 44 21.90 22.58 3.78
C GLU A 44 22.36 23.63 2.76
N ASP A 45 23.44 23.32 2.05
CA ASP A 45 24.17 24.24 1.18
C ASP A 45 23.97 23.96 -0.33
N GLY A 46 23.44 22.80 -0.70
CA GLY A 46 23.34 22.34 -2.09
C GLY A 46 24.65 21.81 -2.66
N ALA A 47 25.65 21.51 -1.81
CA ALA A 47 26.91 20.92 -2.28
C ALA A 47 26.69 19.47 -2.76
N PRO A 48 27.41 19.02 -3.81
CA PRO A 48 27.36 17.63 -4.26
C PRO A 48 27.80 16.65 -3.17
N VAL A 49 27.21 15.45 -3.18
CA VAL A 49 27.61 14.33 -2.31
C VAL A 49 28.52 13.35 -3.05
N GLN A 50 29.22 12.50 -2.29
CA GLN A 50 30.03 11.43 -2.87
C GLN A 50 29.15 10.45 -3.65
N ALA A 51 29.69 9.97 -4.79
CA ALA A 51 29.07 8.92 -5.57
C ALA A 51 28.85 7.66 -4.71
N ALA A 52 27.63 7.13 -4.75
CA ALA A 52 27.20 5.99 -3.95
C ALA A 52 26.42 5.00 -4.81
N ARG A 53 26.44 3.73 -4.40
CA ARG A 53 25.73 2.63 -5.07
C ARG A 53 24.75 1.98 -4.11
N GLY A 54 23.53 1.77 -4.60
CA GLY A 54 22.45 1.10 -3.88
C GLY A 54 22.38 -0.39 -4.19
N ALA A 55 21.22 -0.97 -3.85
CA ALA A 55 20.92 -2.37 -4.11
C ALA A 55 21.03 -2.68 -5.61
N VAL A 56 21.32 -3.95 -5.92
CA VAL A 56 21.32 -4.46 -7.29
C VAL A 56 19.86 -4.64 -7.74
N ARG A 57 19.53 -4.13 -8.94
CA ARG A 57 18.26 -4.37 -9.59
C ARG A 57 18.47 -4.58 -11.08
N ALA A 58 17.87 -5.65 -11.60
CA ALA A 58 18.05 -6.08 -12.98
C ALA A 58 19.53 -6.23 -13.36
N MET A 59 20.30 -6.83 -12.44
CA MET A 59 21.73 -7.17 -12.54
C MET A 59 22.70 -5.99 -12.42
N ALA A 60 22.24 -4.78 -12.05
CA ALA A 60 23.12 -3.63 -11.86
C ALA A 60 22.86 -2.91 -10.54
N ALA A 61 23.92 -2.49 -9.85
CA ALA A 61 23.83 -1.66 -8.65
C ALA A 61 23.34 -0.25 -9.00
N LEU A 62 22.31 0.21 -8.30
CA LEU A 62 21.68 1.51 -8.56
C LEU A 62 22.68 2.66 -8.33
N PRO A 63 22.97 3.51 -9.32
CA PRO A 63 23.69 4.76 -9.10
C PRO A 63 22.79 5.79 -8.42
N PHE A 64 23.30 6.46 -7.39
CA PHE A 64 22.65 7.66 -6.85
C PHE A 64 23.19 8.92 -7.53
N PRO A 65 22.32 9.92 -7.81
CA PRO A 65 22.78 11.25 -8.22
C PRO A 65 23.69 11.86 -7.16
N THR A 66 24.77 12.51 -7.60
CA THR A 66 25.67 13.29 -6.74
C THR A 66 25.15 14.71 -6.53
N ASP A 67 24.35 15.22 -7.47
CA ASP A 67 23.78 16.55 -7.38
C ASP A 67 22.72 16.60 -6.27
N THR A 68 22.69 17.74 -5.58
CA THR A 68 21.77 17.97 -4.46
C THR A 68 21.02 19.28 -4.67
N VAL A 69 19.99 19.49 -3.86
CA VAL A 69 19.22 20.73 -3.84
C VAL A 69 19.44 21.44 -2.51
N LYS A 70 19.77 22.73 -2.57
CA LYS A 70 19.90 23.55 -1.38
C LYS A 70 18.56 23.67 -0.65
N ALA A 71 18.55 23.46 0.67
CA ALA A 71 17.33 23.48 1.47
C ALA A 71 16.55 24.78 1.38
N SER A 72 17.24 25.93 1.32
CA SER A 72 16.60 27.25 1.17
C SER A 72 15.86 27.44 -0.16
N THR A 73 16.12 26.61 -1.17
CA THR A 73 15.37 26.62 -2.44
C THR A 73 13.97 26.03 -2.28
N ILE A 74 13.83 25.08 -1.36
CA ILE A 74 12.56 24.38 -1.09
C ILE A 74 11.81 25.02 0.08
N LEU A 75 12.56 25.53 1.06
CA LEU A 75 12.07 26.24 2.22
C LEU A 75 12.53 27.71 2.13
N PRO A 76 11.82 28.59 1.40
CA PRO A 76 12.30 29.95 1.09
C PRO A 76 12.50 30.82 2.34
N ASP A 77 11.73 30.58 3.39
CA ASP A 77 11.83 31.28 4.69
C ASP A 77 12.67 30.51 5.72
N LEU A 78 13.55 29.60 5.30
CA LEU A 78 14.36 28.76 6.19
C LEU A 78 15.16 29.58 7.24
N HIS A 79 15.64 30.77 6.88
CA HIS A 79 16.35 31.67 7.79
C HIS A 79 15.50 32.17 8.99
N LYS A 80 14.16 32.09 8.90
CA LYS A 80 13.24 32.45 9.97
C LYS A 80 12.89 31.26 10.87
N TYR A 81 13.25 30.05 10.46
CA TYR A 81 12.88 28.84 11.19
C TYR A 81 13.55 28.83 12.57
N GLN A 82 12.73 28.77 13.61
CA GLN A 82 13.13 28.67 15.02
C GLN A 82 12.52 27.38 15.57
N GLY A 83 13.20 26.26 15.38
CA GLY A 83 12.75 24.94 15.83
C GLY A 83 13.92 23.96 15.92
N PRO A 84 13.65 22.67 16.21
CA PRO A 84 14.68 21.64 16.24
C PRO A 84 15.40 21.53 14.89
N THR A 85 16.65 21.05 14.91
CA THR A 85 17.47 20.92 13.70
C THR A 85 16.74 20.15 12.59
N LEU A 86 16.83 20.64 11.35
CA LEU A 86 16.27 19.92 10.21
C LEU A 86 17.12 18.69 9.85
N GLU A 87 16.46 17.61 9.47
CA GLU A 87 17.10 16.39 9.01
C GLU A 87 17.44 16.47 7.51
N TYR A 88 18.54 17.15 7.19
CA TYR A 88 19.02 17.24 5.81
C TYR A 88 19.30 15.88 5.18
N GLY A 89 19.18 15.84 3.85
CA GLY A 89 19.43 14.68 3.03
C GLY A 89 20.87 14.22 3.10
N ARG A 90 21.07 12.91 3.25
CA ARG A 90 22.40 12.29 3.29
C ARG A 90 22.40 10.91 2.63
N MET A 91 23.57 10.46 2.19
CA MET A 91 23.79 9.06 1.86
C MET A 91 24.20 8.30 3.11
N GLU A 92 23.59 7.15 3.36
CA GLU A 92 23.92 6.30 4.50
C GLU A 92 23.89 4.82 4.12
N ALA A 93 24.73 4.01 4.75
CA ALA A 93 24.73 2.55 4.57
C ALA A 93 23.49 1.90 5.22
N THR A 94 22.92 0.90 4.56
CA THR A 94 21.75 0.16 5.08
C THR A 94 22.10 -0.73 6.26
N ALA A 95 21.11 -1.07 7.09
CA ALA A 95 21.22 -2.00 8.21
C ALA A 95 21.37 -3.44 7.73
N SER A 96 20.60 -3.83 6.70
CA SER A 96 20.65 -5.17 6.11
C SER A 96 22.00 -5.45 5.43
N ASP A 97 22.57 -4.48 4.70
CA ASP A 97 23.88 -4.62 4.04
C ASP A 97 24.71 -3.32 4.11
N PRO A 98 25.77 -3.27 4.93
CA PRO A 98 26.63 -2.09 5.04
C PRO A 98 27.35 -1.69 3.73
N GLY A 99 27.43 -2.59 2.74
CA GLY A 99 27.98 -2.28 1.41
C GLY A 99 26.98 -1.60 0.48
N VAL A 100 25.71 -1.51 0.87
CA VAL A 100 24.63 -0.89 0.11
C VAL A 100 24.29 0.46 0.73
N MET A 101 24.29 1.52 -0.09
CA MET A 101 23.92 2.87 0.33
C MET A 101 22.47 3.19 -0.03
N GLN A 102 21.85 4.08 0.73
CA GLN A 102 20.56 4.66 0.41
C GLN A 102 20.50 6.14 0.84
N GLN A 103 19.58 6.90 0.25
CA GLN A 103 19.27 8.25 0.69
C GLN A 103 18.51 8.19 2.04
N TYR A 104 18.82 9.09 2.98
CA TYR A 104 18.12 9.34 4.25
C TYR A 104 17.81 10.84 4.36
N GLY A 105 16.95 11.24 5.28
CA GLY A 105 16.54 12.63 5.49
C GLY A 105 15.77 13.22 4.31
N MET A 106 15.83 14.55 4.18
CA MET A 106 15.11 15.31 3.16
C MET A 106 15.54 14.93 1.73
N ILE A 107 14.54 14.70 0.88
CA ILE A 107 14.70 14.48 -0.56
C ILE A 107 13.68 15.30 -1.33
N VAL A 108 13.92 15.49 -2.63
CA VAL A 108 12.96 16.04 -3.61
C VAL A 108 12.97 15.18 -4.88
N GLY A 109 11.91 15.29 -5.67
CA GLY A 109 11.82 14.56 -6.94
C GLY A 109 12.76 15.19 -7.96
N LYS A 110 13.44 14.36 -8.74
CA LYS A 110 14.31 14.81 -9.82
C LYS A 110 13.44 15.09 -11.05
N PRO A 111 13.42 16.33 -11.59
CA PRO A 111 12.73 16.60 -12.85
C PRO A 111 13.27 15.72 -13.98
N ASP A 112 12.35 15.25 -14.82
CA ASP A 112 12.65 14.39 -15.98
C ASP A 112 13.65 13.27 -15.64
N ALA A 113 13.39 12.58 -14.52
CA ALA A 113 14.35 11.60 -13.99
C ALA A 113 14.67 10.48 -14.99
N GLY A 114 13.72 10.13 -15.87
CA GLY A 114 13.79 8.94 -16.72
C GLY A 114 13.74 7.63 -15.93
N GLN A 115 13.50 7.71 -14.63
CA GLN A 115 13.53 6.62 -13.65
C GLN A 115 12.37 6.79 -12.67
N LEU A 116 11.90 5.68 -12.08
CA LEU A 116 10.67 5.66 -11.28
C LEU A 116 10.79 4.96 -9.92
N ASN A 117 11.79 4.10 -9.73
CA ASN A 117 11.99 3.34 -8.49
C ASN A 117 10.72 2.62 -7.97
N ALA A 118 10.04 1.86 -8.83
CA ALA A 118 8.79 1.18 -8.50
C ALA A 118 8.98 -0.20 -7.83
N LEU A 119 10.02 -0.93 -8.21
CA LEU A 119 10.29 -2.31 -7.75
C LEU A 119 11.54 -2.33 -6.87
N ALA A 120 11.41 -2.92 -5.67
CA ALA A 120 12.46 -2.95 -4.65
C ALA A 120 13.41 -4.14 -4.82
N THR A 121 12.85 -5.32 -5.11
CA THR A 121 13.54 -6.61 -5.24
C THR A 121 12.97 -7.33 -6.46
N LEU A 122 13.81 -7.86 -7.34
CA LEU A 122 13.38 -8.70 -8.46
C LEU A 122 13.69 -10.17 -8.16
N ASN A 123 12.84 -11.08 -8.65
CA ASN A 123 13.06 -12.52 -8.59
C ASN A 123 14.04 -12.94 -9.70
N ILE A 124 15.28 -12.48 -9.57
CA ILE A 124 16.41 -12.81 -10.44
C ILE A 124 17.50 -13.36 -9.54
N ARG A 125 18.15 -14.45 -9.97
CA ARG A 125 19.22 -15.07 -9.18
C ARG A 125 20.27 -14.05 -8.74
N GLY A 126 20.64 -14.13 -7.47
CA GLY A 126 21.70 -13.32 -6.86
C GLY A 126 21.28 -11.93 -6.37
N GLU A 127 20.09 -11.42 -6.71
CA GLU A 127 19.58 -10.13 -6.21
C GLU A 127 18.26 -10.22 -5.42
N ARG A 128 17.63 -11.39 -5.38
CA ARG A 128 16.35 -11.63 -4.69
C ARG A 128 16.41 -11.72 -3.16
N SER A 129 17.61 -11.81 -2.57
CA SER A 129 17.86 -11.85 -1.13
C SER A 129 19.21 -11.22 -0.77
N VAL A 130 19.26 -10.54 0.38
CA VAL A 130 20.50 -10.05 0.99
C VAL A 130 21.23 -11.19 1.72
N THR A 131 20.49 -12.11 2.36
CA THR A 131 21.05 -13.30 3.00
C THR A 131 21.73 -14.22 1.98
N CYS A 132 21.07 -14.47 0.83
CA CYS A 132 21.55 -15.33 -0.24
C CYS A 132 21.86 -14.52 -1.51
N ARG A 133 22.78 -13.57 -1.37
CA ARG A 133 23.19 -12.64 -2.45
C ARG A 133 24.23 -13.23 -3.41
N GLY A 134 24.27 -12.73 -4.63
CA GLY A 134 25.25 -13.09 -5.66
C GLY A 134 25.35 -14.61 -5.87
N ASP A 135 26.58 -15.12 -5.83
CA ASP A 135 26.87 -16.55 -6.03
C ASP A 135 26.30 -17.47 -4.94
N PHE A 136 25.77 -16.93 -3.83
CA PHE A 136 25.07 -17.75 -2.83
C PHE A 136 23.71 -18.26 -3.34
N ASP A 137 23.21 -17.69 -4.44
CA ASP A 137 21.96 -18.09 -5.11
C ASP A 137 22.20 -18.62 -6.54
N ARG A 138 23.44 -19.03 -6.84
CA ARG A 138 23.76 -19.66 -8.13
C ARG A 138 22.99 -20.98 -8.30
N HIS A 139 22.51 -21.22 -9.52
CA HIS A 139 21.75 -22.44 -9.83
C HIS A 139 22.51 -23.72 -9.40
N PRO A 140 21.84 -24.75 -8.85
CA PRO A 140 22.47 -26.00 -8.43
C PRO A 140 23.40 -26.66 -9.47
N SER A 141 23.10 -26.52 -10.76
CA SER A 141 23.95 -27.06 -11.84
C SER A 141 25.33 -26.39 -11.94
N ALA A 142 25.52 -25.21 -11.33
CA ALA A 142 26.82 -24.52 -11.28
C ALA A 142 27.75 -25.07 -10.18
N GLY A 143 27.35 -26.13 -9.47
CA GLY A 143 28.14 -26.80 -8.45
C GLY A 143 27.79 -26.42 -7.00
N PRO A 144 28.69 -26.70 -6.04
CA PRO A 144 28.46 -26.38 -4.61
C PRO A 144 28.35 -24.87 -4.40
N LEU A 145 27.92 -24.37 -3.25
CA LEU A 145 28.01 -22.93 -2.95
C LEU A 145 29.45 -22.52 -2.59
N PRO A 146 29.86 -21.25 -2.82
CA PRO A 146 31.14 -20.76 -2.33
C PRO A 146 31.23 -20.77 -0.79
N LEU A 147 32.45 -20.80 -0.26
CA LEU A 147 32.70 -20.75 1.18
C LEU A 147 32.10 -19.48 1.79
N GLY A 148 31.43 -19.63 2.94
CA GLY A 148 30.78 -18.52 3.64
C GLY A 148 29.31 -18.30 3.28
N ALA A 149 28.76 -19.03 2.30
CA ALA A 149 27.32 -19.03 2.04
C ALA A 149 26.55 -19.61 3.26
N PRO A 150 25.52 -18.92 3.78
CA PRO A 150 24.67 -19.46 4.83
C PRO A 150 24.03 -20.78 4.41
N PRO A 151 23.88 -21.79 5.31
CA PRO A 151 23.29 -23.08 4.95
C PRO A 151 21.89 -23.00 4.34
N VAL A 152 21.09 -21.99 4.74
CA VAL A 152 19.75 -21.75 4.17
C VAL A 152 19.78 -21.47 2.68
N CYS A 153 20.89 -20.95 2.15
CA CYS A 153 21.01 -20.63 0.73
C CYS A 153 21.02 -21.87 -0.16
N GLU A 154 21.39 -23.04 0.37
CA GLU A 154 21.27 -24.30 -0.36
C GLU A 154 19.80 -24.69 -0.59
N MET A 155 18.91 -24.38 0.35
CA MET A 155 17.47 -24.52 0.15
C MET A 155 16.95 -23.45 -0.81
N PHE A 156 17.34 -22.19 -0.61
CA PHE A 156 16.86 -21.05 -1.37
C PHE A 156 17.16 -21.15 -2.86
N ARG A 157 18.42 -21.48 -3.23
CA ARG A 157 18.84 -21.52 -4.64
C ARG A 157 18.15 -22.59 -5.48
N ARG A 158 17.46 -23.55 -4.86
CA ARG A 158 16.65 -24.57 -5.55
C ARG A 158 15.29 -24.05 -5.97
N LEU A 159 14.84 -22.94 -5.42
CA LEU A 159 13.64 -22.26 -5.87
C LEU A 159 13.94 -21.59 -7.22
N PRO A 160 13.10 -21.80 -8.25
CA PRO A 160 13.30 -21.15 -9.54
C PRO A 160 13.16 -19.64 -9.39
N ASP A 161 13.96 -18.88 -10.13
CA ASP A 161 13.72 -17.46 -10.33
C ASP A 161 12.63 -17.21 -11.40
N ALA A 162 12.35 -15.95 -11.73
CA ALA A 162 11.29 -15.62 -12.69
C ALA A 162 11.58 -16.12 -14.11
N LEU A 163 12.85 -16.11 -14.55
CA LEU A 163 13.25 -16.57 -15.88
C LEU A 163 13.16 -18.10 -15.96
N GLU A 164 13.61 -18.80 -14.92
CA GLU A 164 13.53 -20.26 -14.84
C GLU A 164 12.07 -20.72 -14.78
N ARG A 165 11.24 -20.06 -13.97
CA ARG A 165 9.81 -20.38 -13.92
C ARG A 165 9.13 -20.15 -15.27
N ALA A 166 9.51 -19.09 -15.99
CA ALA A 166 8.97 -18.82 -17.32
C ALA A 166 9.40 -19.88 -18.35
N ALA A 167 10.68 -20.27 -18.32
CA ALA A 167 11.21 -21.33 -19.17
C ALA A 167 10.55 -22.69 -18.89
N ASP A 168 10.32 -23.03 -17.61
CA ASP A 168 9.61 -24.26 -17.22
C ASP A 168 8.18 -24.29 -17.73
N LEU A 169 7.45 -23.16 -17.65
CA LEU A 169 6.10 -23.03 -18.18
C LEU A 169 6.08 -23.20 -19.70
N ASP A 170 7.03 -22.59 -20.41
CA ASP A 170 7.17 -22.70 -21.86
C ASP A 170 7.52 -24.15 -22.28
N ALA A 171 8.42 -24.82 -21.56
CA ALA A 171 8.81 -26.20 -21.84
C ALA A 171 7.67 -27.20 -21.60
N THR A 172 6.86 -26.96 -20.56
CA THR A 172 5.80 -27.88 -20.15
C THR A 172 4.53 -27.72 -20.99
N HIS A 173 4.15 -26.48 -21.31
CA HIS A 173 2.86 -26.18 -21.94
C HIS A 173 2.97 -25.53 -23.32
N GLY A 174 4.10 -24.89 -23.62
CA GLY A 174 4.35 -24.19 -24.88
C GLY A 174 3.19 -23.26 -25.26
N ARG A 175 2.66 -23.48 -26.47
CA ARG A 175 1.56 -22.65 -27.03
C ARG A 175 0.17 -23.17 -26.66
N ASN A 176 0.08 -24.27 -25.92
CA ASN A 176 -1.19 -24.95 -25.61
C ASN A 176 -1.46 -25.03 -24.09
N PRO A 177 -1.40 -23.91 -23.34
CA PRO A 177 -1.74 -23.94 -21.92
C PRO A 177 -3.24 -24.22 -21.72
N ASP A 178 -3.55 -25.03 -20.70
CA ASP A 178 -4.89 -25.20 -20.16
C ASP A 178 -5.27 -23.94 -19.37
N LEU A 179 -5.85 -22.94 -20.04
CA LEU A 179 -6.20 -21.65 -19.42
C LEU A 179 -7.38 -21.72 -18.47
N GLU A 180 -8.13 -22.83 -18.42
CA GLU A 180 -9.15 -23.04 -17.39
C GLU A 180 -8.49 -23.32 -16.05
N LYS A 181 -7.41 -24.13 -16.05
CA LYS A 181 -6.60 -24.41 -14.85
C LYS A 181 -5.53 -23.37 -14.56
N MET A 182 -5.00 -22.73 -15.61
CA MET A 182 -3.96 -21.72 -15.52
C MET A 182 -4.41 -20.39 -16.13
N PRO A 183 -5.45 -19.74 -15.56
CA PRO A 183 -5.94 -18.47 -16.05
C PRO A 183 -4.91 -17.33 -15.95
N MET A 184 -3.78 -17.53 -15.26
CA MET A 184 -2.69 -16.55 -15.12
C MET A 184 -1.41 -17.00 -15.85
N TYR A 185 -1.49 -17.95 -16.79
CA TYR A 185 -0.33 -18.49 -17.50
C TYR A 185 0.54 -17.38 -18.14
N GLY A 186 1.76 -17.21 -17.62
CA GLY A 186 2.71 -16.22 -18.11
C GLY A 186 2.42 -14.77 -17.68
N VAL A 187 1.36 -14.52 -16.89
CA VAL A 187 1.06 -13.18 -16.39
C VAL A 187 2.10 -12.79 -15.33
N VAL A 188 2.72 -11.63 -15.53
CA VAL A 188 3.82 -11.14 -14.70
C VAL A 188 3.29 -10.22 -13.60
N PHE A 189 3.58 -10.59 -12.34
CA PHE A 189 3.12 -9.89 -11.15
C PHE A 189 4.23 -9.21 -10.36
N SER A 190 3.92 -8.04 -9.82
CA SER A 190 4.57 -7.57 -8.59
C SER A 190 3.68 -7.77 -7.37
N PHE A 191 4.29 -7.90 -6.20
CA PHE A 191 3.59 -7.89 -4.92
C PHE A 191 4.17 -6.79 -4.05
N LYS A 192 3.35 -6.02 -3.36
CA LYS A 192 3.84 -5.11 -2.30
C LYS A 192 4.79 -5.88 -1.37
N ASP A 193 5.87 -5.26 -0.91
CA ASP A 193 6.91 -5.95 -0.13
C ASP A 193 6.44 -6.75 1.10
N PRO A 194 5.36 -6.39 1.83
CA PRO A 194 4.97 -7.14 3.02
C PRO A 194 4.40 -8.54 2.79
N PHE A 195 3.93 -8.88 1.58
CA PHE A 195 3.39 -10.23 1.31
C PHE A 195 4.50 -11.27 1.32
N ASP A 196 4.37 -12.38 2.05
CA ASP A 196 5.40 -13.41 2.03
C ASP A 196 5.58 -14.04 0.63
N THR A 197 6.83 -14.10 0.17
CA THR A 197 7.25 -14.77 -1.07
C THR A 197 8.48 -15.59 -0.76
N LYS A 198 8.43 -16.92 -0.83
CA LYS A 198 9.52 -17.77 -0.30
C LYS A 198 10.85 -17.64 -1.04
N ASP A 199 10.83 -17.04 -2.23
CA ASP A 199 11.95 -16.84 -3.14
C ASP A 199 12.43 -15.38 -3.21
N MET A 200 11.90 -14.47 -2.41
CA MET A 200 12.38 -13.08 -2.34
C MET A 200 12.32 -12.55 -0.91
N ARG A 201 13.17 -11.57 -0.58
CA ARG A 201 13.07 -10.88 0.71
C ARG A 201 11.67 -10.29 0.94
N THR A 202 11.19 -10.38 2.18
CA THR A 202 9.92 -9.76 2.64
C THR A 202 10.19 -9.05 3.95
N THR A 203 10.11 -7.71 3.92
CA THR A 203 10.52 -6.83 5.03
C THR A 203 9.57 -5.66 5.27
N ALA A 204 8.43 -5.61 4.57
CA ALA A 204 7.48 -4.49 4.54
C ALA A 204 8.12 -3.13 4.19
N GLY A 205 9.14 -3.12 3.32
CA GLY A 205 9.90 -1.91 2.98
C GLY A 205 10.85 -1.44 4.08
N GLY A 206 10.92 -2.17 5.20
CA GLY A 206 11.87 -1.96 6.28
C GLY A 206 13.30 -2.33 5.89
N ASP A 207 14.25 -1.61 6.45
CA ASP A 207 15.66 -1.98 6.41
C ASP A 207 16.08 -2.52 7.77
N ALA A 208 15.94 -3.83 7.94
CA ALA A 208 16.29 -4.55 9.16
C ALA A 208 17.20 -5.74 8.85
N ARG A 209 18.15 -6.02 9.74
CA ARG A 209 19.07 -7.16 9.60
C ARG A 209 18.43 -8.46 10.09
N TYR A 210 17.62 -9.09 9.24
CA TYR A 210 17.14 -10.46 9.43
C TYR A 210 18.29 -11.46 9.31
N ASP A 211 18.20 -12.59 10.02
CA ASP A 211 19.12 -13.71 9.77
C ASP A 211 18.78 -14.35 8.42
N ILE A 212 17.48 -14.46 8.12
CA ILE A 212 16.93 -14.98 6.87
C ILE A 212 15.86 -14.01 6.36
N ASP A 213 16.21 -13.17 5.38
CA ASP A 213 15.37 -12.04 4.93
C ASP A 213 14.18 -12.43 4.03
N PHE A 214 14.14 -13.66 3.51
CA PHE A 214 12.98 -14.27 2.87
C PHE A 214 12.17 -15.16 3.84
N PRO A 215 10.85 -15.26 3.69
CA PRO A 215 10.01 -16.13 4.49
C PRO A 215 10.15 -17.60 4.05
N PRO A 216 9.83 -18.58 4.91
CA PRO A 216 9.91 -19.99 4.54
C PRO A 216 8.81 -20.42 3.57
N ARG A 217 7.72 -19.67 3.46
CA ARG A 217 6.53 -20.01 2.68
C ARG A 217 6.03 -18.80 1.89
N ASP A 218 5.21 -19.07 0.89
CA ASP A 218 4.46 -18.03 0.20
C ASP A 218 3.25 -17.62 1.05
N HIS A 219 2.79 -16.38 0.90
CA HIS A 219 1.44 -15.98 1.26
C HIS A 219 0.44 -16.79 0.40
N VAL A 220 -0.73 -17.17 0.93
CA VAL A 220 -1.70 -18.00 0.20
C VAL A 220 -2.08 -17.41 -1.17
N LEU A 221 -2.33 -16.10 -1.26
CA LEU A 221 -2.56 -15.40 -2.53
C LEU A 221 -1.40 -15.53 -3.55
N VAL A 222 -0.14 -15.51 -3.09
CA VAL A 222 1.03 -15.74 -3.96
C VAL A 222 1.03 -17.18 -4.47
N GLU A 223 0.78 -18.14 -3.58
CA GLU A 223 0.72 -19.58 -3.90
C GLU A 223 -0.38 -19.87 -4.93
N GLN A 224 -1.60 -19.33 -4.72
CA GLN A 224 -2.72 -19.52 -5.64
C GLN A 224 -2.40 -19.00 -7.04
N LEU A 225 -1.83 -17.79 -7.16
CA LEU A 225 -1.44 -17.29 -8.48
C LEU A 225 -0.36 -18.15 -9.15
N ARG A 226 0.65 -18.63 -8.41
CA ARG A 226 1.68 -19.55 -8.96
C ARG A 226 1.05 -20.84 -9.49
N ASN A 227 0.10 -21.41 -8.74
CA ASN A 227 -0.64 -22.62 -9.12
C ASN A 227 -1.48 -22.40 -10.39
N LYS A 228 -1.99 -21.17 -10.59
CA LYS A 228 -2.73 -20.75 -11.78
C LYS A 228 -1.82 -20.20 -12.90
N GLY A 229 -0.51 -20.42 -12.84
CA GLY A 229 0.45 -20.15 -13.93
C GLY A 229 1.13 -18.77 -13.91
N ALA A 230 0.93 -17.97 -12.86
CA ALA A 230 1.54 -16.66 -12.75
C ALA A 230 3.05 -16.70 -12.53
N ILE A 231 3.72 -15.64 -12.98
CA ILE A 231 5.14 -15.37 -12.73
C ILE A 231 5.25 -14.28 -11.67
N ILE A 232 5.71 -14.66 -10.48
CA ILE A 232 5.93 -13.73 -9.36
C ILE A 232 7.30 -13.08 -9.54
N PHE A 233 7.31 -11.90 -10.16
CA PHE A 233 8.50 -11.27 -10.71
C PHE A 233 9.21 -10.33 -9.75
N ALA A 234 8.48 -9.62 -8.89
CA ALA A 234 9.09 -8.58 -8.08
C ALA A 234 8.33 -8.23 -6.80
N LYS A 235 9.07 -7.67 -5.83
CA LYS A 235 8.55 -6.93 -4.69
C LYS A 235 8.45 -5.45 -5.06
N ALA A 236 7.26 -4.88 -4.95
CA ALA A 236 7.01 -3.48 -5.22
C ALA A 236 7.39 -2.61 -3.99
N VAL A 237 7.95 -1.44 -4.26
CA VAL A 237 8.28 -0.44 -3.23
C VAL A 237 7.00 -0.03 -2.49
N ASN A 238 7.07 0.06 -1.17
CA ASN A 238 5.98 0.57 -0.34
C ASN A 238 6.49 1.57 0.69
N THR A 239 5.57 2.36 1.27
CA THR A 239 5.90 3.07 2.52
C THR A 239 6.24 2.05 3.60
N GLU A 240 7.38 2.23 4.24
CA GLU A 240 7.88 1.37 5.32
C GLU A 240 6.78 1.04 6.35
N TYR A 241 6.63 -0.26 6.64
CA TYR A 241 5.57 -0.81 7.52
C TYR A 241 4.15 -0.32 7.18
N ASN A 242 3.80 -0.33 5.89
CA ASN A 242 2.46 -0.04 5.33
C ASN A 242 1.88 1.35 5.54
N GLY A 243 2.72 2.34 5.84
CA GLY A 243 2.26 3.73 6.01
C GLY A 243 2.98 4.48 7.10
N ARG A 244 4.05 3.88 7.67
CA ARG A 244 4.66 4.25 8.94
C ARG A 244 3.62 4.05 10.03
N ALA A 245 3.94 3.28 11.07
CA ALA A 245 2.99 2.96 12.12
C ALA A 245 2.52 4.18 12.96
N GLY A 246 2.81 5.42 12.54
CA GLY A 246 2.65 6.61 13.34
C GLY A 246 3.52 6.57 14.59
N ASN A 247 3.33 7.54 15.48
CA ASN A 247 3.91 7.55 16.81
C ASN A 247 2.77 7.27 17.81
N PRO A 248 2.85 6.21 18.64
CA PRO A 248 1.79 5.88 19.61
C PRO A 248 1.81 6.82 20.83
N GLY A 249 2.69 7.82 20.83
CA GLY A 249 3.02 8.62 22.01
C GLY A 249 4.05 7.89 22.87
N GLY A 250 4.74 8.64 23.73
CA GLY A 250 5.79 8.10 24.59
C GLY A 250 6.86 9.12 24.90
N ARG A 251 7.93 8.67 25.58
CA ARG A 251 9.02 9.54 26.03
C ARG A 251 10.07 9.84 24.96
N HIS A 252 10.08 9.07 23.87
CA HIS A 252 11.04 9.27 22.78
C HIS A 252 10.51 10.30 21.80
N ALA A 253 11.30 11.33 21.57
CA ALA A 253 11.06 12.37 20.58
C ALA A 253 12.19 12.35 19.54
N PRO A 254 11.92 12.76 18.30
CA PRO A 254 12.99 12.95 17.34
C PRO A 254 13.86 14.14 17.76
N ASP A 255 15.17 13.98 17.60
CA ASP A 255 16.19 15.01 17.76
C ASP A 255 16.20 15.97 16.55
N GLN A 256 15.74 15.49 15.39
CA GLN A 256 15.64 16.27 14.15
C GLN A 256 14.23 16.26 13.55
N VAL A 257 13.84 17.36 12.92
CA VAL A 257 12.57 17.45 12.17
C VAL A 257 12.83 17.13 10.72
N LEU A 258 12.01 16.28 10.12
CA LEU A 258 12.06 15.95 8.70
C LEU A 258 10.89 16.61 7.92
N PRO A 259 11.10 17.78 7.30
CA PRO A 259 10.13 18.35 6.37
C PRO A 259 10.05 17.48 5.12
N SER A 260 8.92 16.82 4.91
CA SER A 260 8.72 16.06 3.68
C SER A 260 8.09 16.91 2.57
N THR A 261 8.65 16.80 1.36
CA THR A 261 8.22 17.50 0.13
C THR A 261 7.57 16.54 -0.87
N LEU A 262 7.86 15.24 -0.75
CA LEU A 262 7.31 14.16 -1.57
C LEU A 262 6.36 13.25 -0.79
N GLY A 263 5.94 13.67 0.42
CA GLY A 263 5.22 12.82 1.35
C GLY A 263 6.10 11.71 1.93
N TYR A 264 5.46 10.69 2.49
CA TYR A 264 6.16 9.66 3.27
C TYR A 264 6.22 8.31 2.53
N GLN A 265 6.10 8.31 1.22
CA GLN A 265 5.91 7.11 0.38
C GLN A 265 7.19 6.34 0.08
N ARG A 266 8.04 6.19 1.08
CA ARG A 266 9.42 5.71 0.96
C ARG A 266 9.67 4.47 1.81
N SER A 267 10.55 3.61 1.32
CA SER A 267 11.11 2.48 2.05
C SER A 267 12.58 2.75 2.37
N THR A 268 13.06 2.31 3.54
CA THR A 268 14.48 2.47 3.88
C THR A 268 15.36 1.55 3.02
N TRP A 269 14.86 0.37 2.61
CA TRP A 269 15.59 -0.47 1.66
C TRP A 269 15.37 -0.04 0.20
N GLY A 270 14.10 -0.01 -0.24
CA GLY A 270 13.73 0.22 -1.64
C GLY A 270 13.83 1.67 -2.10
N GLY A 271 14.00 2.63 -1.20
CA GLY A 271 14.08 4.06 -1.52
C GLY A 271 12.72 4.69 -1.83
N ASN A 272 12.74 5.82 -2.54
CA ASN A 272 11.56 6.61 -2.87
C ASN A 272 11.08 6.38 -4.32
N PRO A 273 9.83 5.91 -4.54
CA PRO A 273 9.22 5.83 -5.86
C PRO A 273 8.79 7.22 -6.37
N ALA A 274 8.78 7.41 -7.69
CA ALA A 274 8.32 8.63 -8.34
C ALA A 274 7.05 8.41 -9.16
N ASN A 275 6.24 9.46 -9.32
CA ASN A 275 5.06 9.41 -10.15
C ASN A 275 5.46 9.34 -11.65
N PRO A 276 4.88 8.41 -12.44
CA PRO A 276 5.24 8.24 -13.84
C PRO A 276 4.81 9.40 -14.76
N TYR A 277 3.85 10.23 -14.33
CA TYR A 277 3.37 11.39 -15.08
C TYR A 277 4.16 12.68 -14.76
N ASP A 278 4.76 12.75 -13.57
CA ASP A 278 5.60 13.89 -13.13
C ASP A 278 6.54 13.42 -12.01
N THR A 279 7.81 13.21 -12.37
CA THR A 279 8.83 12.68 -11.44
C THR A 279 9.21 13.63 -10.30
N THR A 280 8.73 14.88 -10.34
CA THR A 280 8.86 15.83 -9.22
C THR A 280 7.80 15.66 -8.14
N ARG A 281 6.76 14.84 -8.39
CA ARG A 281 5.63 14.63 -7.49
C ARG A 281 5.71 13.29 -6.76
N SER A 282 5.04 13.24 -5.61
CA SER A 282 4.86 11.99 -4.87
C SER A 282 4.17 10.93 -5.72
N ALA A 283 4.72 9.71 -5.71
CA ALA A 283 4.18 8.58 -6.46
C ALA A 283 2.74 8.22 -6.06
N SER A 284 2.35 8.44 -4.80
CA SER A 284 0.98 8.16 -4.34
C SER A 284 0.69 8.78 -2.97
N LEU A 285 -0.50 8.58 -2.41
CA LEU A 285 -0.76 8.80 -0.98
C LEU A 285 -0.15 7.70 -0.08
N GLY A 286 0.38 6.64 -0.68
CA GLY A 286 0.96 5.47 -0.02
C GLY A 286 -0.11 4.57 0.58
N SER A 287 0.24 3.36 1.00
CA SER A 287 1.59 2.79 1.01
C SER A 287 1.93 1.85 -0.16
N SER A 288 0.99 1.38 -0.98
CA SER A 288 1.30 0.51 -2.14
C SER A 288 1.80 1.28 -3.37
N SER A 289 2.70 2.26 -3.16
CA SER A 289 3.17 3.20 -4.18
C SER A 289 3.76 2.48 -5.40
N GLY A 290 4.73 1.58 -5.17
CA GLY A 290 5.39 0.83 -6.22
C GLY A 290 4.44 -0.09 -6.99
N SER A 291 3.39 -0.60 -6.34
CA SER A 291 2.36 -1.42 -7.00
C SER A 291 1.55 -0.62 -8.01
N GLY A 292 1.21 0.63 -7.69
CA GLY A 292 0.54 1.54 -8.63
C GLY A 292 1.48 1.96 -9.77
N VAL A 293 2.70 2.37 -9.43
CA VAL A 293 3.71 2.82 -10.41
C VAL A 293 4.12 1.68 -11.36
N SER A 294 4.34 0.47 -10.86
CA SER A 294 4.80 -0.66 -11.66
C SER A 294 3.78 -1.07 -12.73
N VAL A 295 2.49 -1.03 -12.40
CA VAL A 295 1.41 -1.32 -13.36
C VAL A 295 1.26 -0.19 -14.37
N SER A 296 1.29 1.07 -13.88
CA SER A 296 1.14 2.29 -14.70
C SER A 296 2.26 2.43 -15.73
N ALA A 297 3.50 2.15 -15.34
CA ALA A 297 4.66 2.24 -16.21
C ALA A 297 4.97 0.95 -16.99
N ASN A 298 4.04 -0.01 -17.04
CA ASN A 298 4.22 -1.35 -17.65
C ASN A 298 5.47 -2.11 -17.19
N LEU A 299 5.88 -1.97 -15.94
CA LEU A 299 6.95 -2.79 -15.36
C LEU A 299 6.44 -4.18 -14.97
N VAL A 300 5.12 -4.34 -14.86
CA VAL A 300 4.39 -5.61 -14.70
C VAL A 300 3.02 -5.52 -15.38
N MET A 301 2.30 -6.65 -15.46
CA MET A 301 0.88 -6.66 -15.91
C MET A 301 -0.08 -6.36 -14.78
N ALA A 302 0.17 -6.93 -13.61
CA ALA A 302 -0.69 -6.84 -12.44
C ALA A 302 0.15 -6.70 -11.17
N SER A 303 -0.43 -6.09 -10.14
CA SER A 303 0.17 -6.06 -8.81
C SER A 303 -0.86 -6.34 -7.74
N LEU A 304 -0.44 -7.01 -6.68
CA LEU A 304 -1.18 -7.02 -5.42
C LEU A 304 -0.60 -5.95 -4.48
N GLY A 305 -1.51 -5.14 -3.92
CA GLY A 305 -1.26 -4.14 -2.90
C GLY A 305 -1.99 -4.49 -1.60
N GLU A 306 -1.79 -3.66 -0.58
CA GLU A 306 -2.51 -3.77 0.69
C GLU A 306 -3.04 -2.40 1.12
N GLU A 307 -4.23 -2.38 1.70
CA GLU A 307 -4.93 -1.22 2.22
C GLU A 307 -5.43 -1.36 3.67
N THR A 308 -4.81 -0.62 4.58
CA THR A 308 -5.38 -0.25 5.88
C THR A 308 -6.42 0.86 5.73
N ARG A 309 -6.00 1.97 5.09
CA ARG A 309 -6.82 3.17 4.89
C ARG A 309 -7.00 3.47 3.42
N ALA A 310 -6.04 4.14 2.78
CA ALA A 310 -6.08 4.48 1.35
C ALA A 310 -4.92 3.84 0.57
N SER A 311 -4.28 2.82 1.14
CA SER A 311 -3.01 2.28 0.63
C SER A 311 -3.08 1.49 -0.67
N CYS A 312 -4.27 1.28 -1.24
CA CYS A 312 -4.47 0.84 -2.63
C CYS A 312 -5.16 1.92 -3.46
N ARG A 313 -6.21 2.57 -2.92
CA ARG A 313 -6.97 3.63 -3.61
C ARG A 313 -6.10 4.84 -3.96
N GLY A 314 -5.24 5.26 -3.04
CA GLY A 314 -4.29 6.37 -3.25
C GLY A 314 -3.31 6.09 -4.39
N PRO A 315 -2.56 4.96 -4.36
CA PRO A 315 -1.72 4.54 -5.48
C PRO A 315 -2.48 4.37 -6.80
N ALA A 316 -3.68 3.79 -6.79
CA ALA A 316 -4.48 3.64 -8.00
C ALA A 316 -4.85 5.00 -8.62
N ASN A 317 -5.33 5.93 -7.79
CA ASN A 317 -5.70 7.29 -8.18
C ASN A 317 -4.50 8.08 -8.76
N HIS A 318 -3.34 8.07 -8.09
CA HIS A 318 -2.19 8.88 -8.51
C HIS A 318 -1.46 8.33 -9.73
N ASN A 319 -1.66 7.04 -10.05
CA ASN A 319 -0.99 6.37 -11.16
C ASN A 319 -1.95 5.98 -12.30
N ALA A 320 -3.21 6.39 -12.21
CA ALA A 320 -4.27 6.11 -13.18
C ALA A 320 -4.36 4.63 -13.57
N VAL A 321 -4.40 3.75 -12.55
CA VAL A 321 -4.58 2.31 -12.74
C VAL A 321 -5.91 1.84 -12.14
N ALA A 322 -6.45 0.75 -12.68
CA ALA A 322 -7.64 0.12 -12.16
C ALA A 322 -7.37 -0.55 -10.81
N LEU A 323 -8.37 -0.55 -9.94
CA LEU A 323 -8.33 -1.20 -8.64
C LEU A 323 -9.61 -1.98 -8.40
N ILE A 324 -9.46 -3.24 -8.00
CA ILE A 324 -10.50 -3.94 -7.25
C ILE A 324 -9.99 -4.11 -5.83
N LEU A 325 -10.73 -3.57 -4.87
CA LEU A 325 -10.47 -3.71 -3.44
C LEU A 325 -11.64 -4.50 -2.83
N PRO A 326 -11.50 -5.83 -2.66
CA PRO A 326 -12.57 -6.64 -2.12
C PRO A 326 -12.90 -6.33 -0.66
N HIS A 327 -14.02 -6.88 -0.21
CA HIS A 327 -14.33 -6.93 1.21
C HIS A 327 -13.17 -7.63 1.97
N LYS A 328 -12.81 -7.11 3.16
CA LYS A 328 -11.68 -7.63 3.96
C LYS A 328 -11.81 -9.13 4.23
N SER A 329 -13.03 -9.59 4.45
CA SER A 329 -13.30 -11.00 4.71
C SER A 329 -13.22 -11.90 3.47
N MET A 330 -13.09 -11.32 2.27
CA MET A 330 -12.98 -12.07 1.03
C MET A 330 -11.53 -12.32 0.65
N LEU A 331 -10.65 -11.32 0.71
CA LEU A 331 -9.20 -11.54 0.50
C LEU A 331 -8.43 -11.17 1.76
N GLY A 332 -7.90 -12.20 2.43
CA GLY A 332 -7.03 -12.03 3.59
C GLY A 332 -5.72 -11.32 3.25
N PHE A 333 -5.03 -10.89 4.31
CA PHE A 333 -3.71 -10.28 4.25
C PHE A 333 -2.83 -10.75 5.42
N ASN A 334 -3.42 -10.95 6.61
CA ASN A 334 -2.66 -11.17 7.84
C ASN A 334 -2.09 -12.61 7.98
N GLY A 335 -2.45 -13.52 7.08
CA GLY A 335 -2.06 -14.93 7.16
C GLY A 335 -0.62 -15.23 6.74
N GLY A 336 0.07 -14.27 6.13
CA GLY A 336 1.46 -14.39 5.70
C GLY A 336 2.02 -13.07 5.22
N ALA A 337 1.80 -12.00 5.98
CA ALA A 337 2.34 -10.68 5.67
C ALA A 337 2.58 -9.87 6.95
N ILE A 338 3.39 -8.82 6.81
CA ILE A 338 3.59 -7.79 7.84
C ILE A 338 2.58 -6.66 7.58
N GLY A 339 1.66 -6.44 8.49
CA GLY A 339 0.58 -5.44 8.45
C GLY A 339 0.81 -4.20 9.30
N ALA A 340 -0.13 -3.26 9.17
CA ALA A 340 -0.18 -2.03 9.96
C ALA A 340 -1.26 -2.12 11.04
N ASP A 341 -2.47 -2.48 10.65
CA ASP A 341 -3.61 -2.63 11.55
C ASP A 341 -4.48 -3.80 11.10
N ILE A 342 -4.39 -4.90 11.87
CA ILE A 342 -5.09 -6.14 11.58
C ILE A 342 -6.60 -5.98 11.45
N TYR A 343 -7.21 -4.93 12.02
CA TYR A 343 -8.64 -4.68 11.92
C TYR A 343 -9.03 -4.11 10.55
N CYS A 344 -8.12 -3.43 9.88
CA CYS A 344 -8.41 -2.66 8.66
C CYS A 344 -7.71 -3.24 7.41
N ASP A 345 -6.55 -3.86 7.57
CA ASP A 345 -5.69 -4.35 6.48
C ASP A 345 -6.44 -5.32 5.54
N ARG A 346 -6.35 -5.09 4.24
CA ARG A 346 -7.00 -5.90 3.18
C ARG A 346 -6.21 -5.84 1.89
N SER A 347 -6.24 -6.94 1.13
CA SER A 347 -5.53 -7.04 -0.13
C SER A 347 -6.29 -6.33 -1.27
N GLY A 348 -5.56 -5.61 -2.13
CA GLY A 348 -6.10 -4.95 -3.31
C GLY A 348 -5.40 -5.41 -4.59
N ILE A 349 -6.13 -5.41 -5.71
CA ILE A 349 -5.66 -5.86 -7.02
C ILE A 349 -5.54 -4.65 -7.93
N LEU A 350 -4.32 -4.35 -8.39
CA LEU A 350 -4.01 -3.24 -9.28
C LEU A 350 -3.65 -3.79 -10.66
N CYS A 351 -4.39 -3.38 -11.69
CA CYS A 351 -4.14 -3.70 -13.10
C CYS A 351 -4.40 -2.45 -13.95
N ARG A 352 -4.08 -2.47 -15.24
CA ARG A 352 -4.46 -1.36 -16.14
C ARG A 352 -5.96 -1.29 -16.41
N THR A 353 -6.66 -2.43 -16.34
CA THR A 353 -8.08 -2.53 -16.64
C THR A 353 -8.84 -3.24 -15.51
N ILE A 354 -10.12 -2.86 -15.32
CA ILE A 354 -11.02 -3.52 -14.36
C ILE A 354 -11.25 -4.99 -14.75
N ALA A 355 -11.27 -5.30 -16.04
CA ALA A 355 -11.41 -6.67 -16.54
C ALA A 355 -10.24 -7.56 -16.07
N ASP A 356 -9.00 -7.06 -16.13
CA ASP A 356 -7.85 -7.80 -15.64
C ASP A 356 -7.84 -7.89 -14.11
N CYS A 357 -8.23 -6.84 -13.38
CA CYS A 357 -8.43 -6.95 -11.93
C CYS A 357 -9.42 -8.08 -11.58
N ALA A 358 -10.53 -8.18 -12.32
CA ALA A 358 -11.56 -9.18 -12.08
C ALA A 358 -11.09 -10.60 -12.42
N ARG A 359 -10.27 -10.78 -13.46
CA ARG A 359 -9.63 -12.06 -13.80
C ARG A 359 -8.65 -12.51 -12.72
N VAL A 360 -7.84 -11.58 -12.21
CA VAL A 360 -6.93 -11.87 -11.09
C VAL A 360 -7.75 -12.26 -9.86
N LEU A 361 -8.85 -11.58 -9.59
CA LEU A 361 -9.73 -11.93 -8.47
C LEU A 361 -10.25 -13.36 -8.59
N ASP A 362 -10.77 -13.73 -9.76
CA ASP A 362 -11.23 -15.11 -10.03
C ASP A 362 -10.10 -16.14 -9.83
N ALA A 363 -8.87 -15.81 -10.25
CA ALA A 363 -7.71 -16.70 -10.12
C ALA A 363 -7.19 -16.86 -8.69
N LEU A 364 -7.52 -15.96 -7.77
CA LEU A 364 -7.14 -16.05 -6.35
C LEU A 364 -8.00 -17.03 -5.56
N LYS A 365 -9.11 -17.50 -6.15
CA LYS A 365 -10.01 -18.47 -5.53
C LYS A 365 -9.41 -19.88 -5.63
N ASP A 366 -9.16 -20.50 -4.49
CA ASP A 366 -8.87 -21.92 -4.40
C ASP A 366 -10.10 -22.76 -4.77
N ASP A 367 -9.89 -23.88 -5.45
CA ASP A 367 -10.98 -24.71 -5.97
C ASP A 367 -11.76 -25.44 -4.85
N VAL A 368 -11.16 -25.63 -3.68
CA VAL A 368 -11.72 -26.35 -2.52
C VAL A 368 -12.06 -25.38 -1.39
N GLU A 369 -11.08 -24.60 -0.96
CA GLU A 369 -11.16 -23.70 0.21
C GLU A 369 -11.72 -22.31 -0.15
N GLY A 370 -11.87 -22.00 -1.44
CA GLY A 370 -12.30 -20.69 -1.90
C GLY A 370 -11.25 -19.63 -1.56
N TYR A 371 -11.64 -18.59 -0.83
CA TYR A 371 -10.70 -17.55 -0.38
C TYR A 371 -10.28 -17.69 1.09
N TYR A 372 -10.51 -18.86 1.68
CA TYR A 372 -10.17 -19.11 3.07
C TYR A 372 -8.65 -19.16 3.28
N ASP A 373 -8.18 -18.47 4.31
CA ASP A 373 -6.81 -18.53 4.80
C ASP A 373 -6.83 -18.94 6.28
N PRO A 374 -6.31 -20.13 6.65
CA PRO A 374 -6.31 -20.60 8.03
C PRO A 374 -5.46 -19.76 8.98
N ARG A 375 -4.60 -18.87 8.46
CA ARG A 375 -3.79 -17.95 9.26
C ARG A 375 -4.41 -16.54 9.35
N ASP A 376 -5.50 -16.27 8.64
CA ASP A 376 -6.25 -15.02 8.69
C ASP A 376 -7.73 -15.25 9.08
N HIS A 377 -8.03 -15.04 10.36
CA HIS A 377 -9.36 -15.24 10.93
C HIS A 377 -10.48 -14.44 10.23
N TYR A 378 -10.19 -13.34 9.53
CA TYR A 378 -11.21 -12.59 8.80
C TYR A 378 -11.77 -13.35 7.60
N THR A 379 -11.05 -14.33 7.08
CA THR A 379 -11.50 -15.16 5.94
C THR A 379 -12.48 -16.27 6.36
N THR A 380 -12.79 -16.38 7.66
CA THR A 380 -13.79 -17.34 8.19
C THR A 380 -15.25 -16.90 7.98
N VAL A 381 -15.49 -15.66 7.55
CA VAL A 381 -16.82 -15.05 7.42
C VAL A 381 -17.63 -15.68 6.26
N PRO A 382 -18.98 -15.76 6.34
CA PRO A 382 -19.78 -16.58 5.44
C PRO A 382 -19.67 -16.26 3.95
N ARG A 383 -19.77 -17.32 3.13
CA ARG A 383 -19.66 -17.35 1.66
C ARG A 383 -20.71 -16.53 0.90
N SER A 384 -21.69 -15.91 1.56
CA SER A 384 -22.77 -15.15 0.91
C SER A 384 -22.28 -13.91 0.14
N SER A 385 -21.07 -13.42 0.45
CA SER A 385 -20.43 -12.31 -0.26
C SER A 385 -19.64 -12.75 -1.50
N VAL A 386 -19.51 -14.06 -1.75
CA VAL A 386 -18.77 -14.61 -2.89
C VAL A 386 -19.75 -15.02 -3.98
N LEU A 387 -19.56 -14.49 -5.19
CA LEU A 387 -20.39 -14.85 -6.33
C LEU A 387 -20.17 -16.31 -6.75
N GLY A 388 -21.26 -16.97 -7.17
CA GLY A 388 -21.20 -18.29 -7.80
C GLY A 388 -20.72 -18.26 -9.26
N THR A 389 -20.58 -17.06 -9.84
CA THR A 389 -20.10 -16.84 -11.20
C THR A 389 -18.77 -16.07 -11.19
N PRO A 390 -17.91 -16.23 -12.21
CA PRO A 390 -16.66 -15.49 -12.29
C PRO A 390 -16.88 -13.97 -12.33
N TYR A 391 -16.15 -13.21 -11.52
CA TYR A 391 -16.18 -11.75 -11.48
C TYR A 391 -15.84 -11.14 -12.85
N ALA A 392 -14.90 -11.75 -13.59
CA ALA A 392 -14.55 -11.30 -14.93
C ALA A 392 -15.71 -11.37 -15.94
N SER A 393 -16.76 -12.16 -15.67
CA SER A 393 -17.98 -12.17 -16.50
C SER A 393 -18.81 -10.90 -16.38
N HIS A 394 -18.68 -10.19 -15.25
CA HIS A 394 -19.38 -8.93 -14.95
C HIS A 394 -18.58 -7.68 -15.35
N ALA A 395 -17.30 -7.84 -15.71
CA ALA A 395 -16.39 -6.75 -16.08
C ALA A 395 -16.23 -6.57 -17.61
N LYS A 396 -17.23 -7.01 -18.40
CA LYS A 396 -17.19 -7.01 -19.88
C LYS A 396 -17.96 -5.87 -20.54
N THR A 397 -18.70 -5.08 -19.77
CA THR A 397 -19.59 -4.05 -20.32
C THR A 397 -18.77 -2.89 -20.91
N PRO A 398 -18.85 -2.63 -22.22
CA PRO A 398 -18.17 -1.48 -22.80
C PRO A 398 -18.83 -0.18 -22.31
N GLY A 399 -18.04 0.88 -22.13
CA GLY A 399 -18.50 2.23 -21.77
C GLY A 399 -19.24 2.97 -22.90
N ARG A 400 -20.17 2.29 -23.56
CA ARG A 400 -21.02 2.84 -24.62
C ARG A 400 -22.08 3.78 -24.05
N PRO A 401 -22.65 4.70 -24.85
CA PRO A 401 -23.75 5.52 -24.39
C PRO A 401 -24.90 4.69 -23.82
N GLY A 402 -25.42 5.07 -22.65
CA GLY A 402 -26.49 4.34 -21.95
C GLY A 402 -26.07 3.03 -21.27
N ALA A 403 -24.76 2.72 -21.15
CA ALA A 403 -24.30 1.47 -20.52
C ALA A 403 -24.68 1.32 -19.03
N LEU A 404 -25.03 2.42 -18.36
CA LEU A 404 -25.53 2.47 -16.99
C LEU A 404 -26.98 2.97 -16.92
N ALA A 405 -27.74 2.84 -18.02
CA ALA A 405 -29.18 3.07 -18.01
C ALA A 405 -29.83 2.22 -16.91
N ASP A 406 -30.81 2.80 -16.22
CA ASP A 406 -31.51 2.21 -15.07
C ASP A 406 -30.68 2.06 -13.77
N MET A 407 -29.38 2.39 -13.79
CA MET A 407 -28.57 2.45 -12.58
C MET A 407 -28.77 3.78 -11.84
N ARG A 408 -28.88 3.72 -10.51
CA ARG A 408 -28.87 4.91 -9.64
C ARG A 408 -27.55 4.99 -8.89
N ILE A 409 -26.82 6.09 -9.06
CA ILE A 409 -25.50 6.29 -8.44
C ILE A 409 -25.56 7.47 -7.47
N GLY A 410 -25.19 7.19 -6.22
CA GLY A 410 -25.08 8.20 -5.16
C GLY A 410 -23.75 8.94 -5.21
N VAL A 411 -23.78 10.26 -5.34
CA VAL A 411 -22.64 11.15 -5.26
C VAL A 411 -22.50 11.69 -3.84
N VAL A 412 -21.39 11.34 -3.18
CA VAL A 412 -21.10 11.73 -1.79
C VAL A 412 -20.47 13.12 -1.76
N ARG A 413 -21.29 14.16 -1.57
CA ARG A 413 -20.87 15.58 -1.64
C ARG A 413 -20.03 16.03 -0.45
N GLU A 414 -20.19 15.39 0.70
CA GLU A 414 -19.37 15.60 1.90
C GLU A 414 -17.88 15.35 1.59
N SER A 415 -17.56 14.41 0.69
CA SER A 415 -16.19 14.15 0.22
C SER A 415 -15.68 15.13 -0.86
N MET A 416 -16.51 16.09 -1.26
CA MET A 416 -16.21 17.13 -2.25
C MET A 416 -16.21 18.53 -1.63
N VAL A 417 -16.50 18.65 -0.33
CA VAL A 417 -16.36 19.89 0.41
C VAL A 417 -14.88 20.30 0.43
N ARG A 418 -14.63 21.59 0.24
CA ARG A 418 -13.28 22.16 0.21
C ARG A 418 -13.26 23.52 0.88
N ALA A 419 -12.08 23.95 1.33
CA ALA A 419 -11.93 25.29 1.87
C ALA A 419 -12.16 26.35 0.76
N PRO A 420 -12.89 27.44 1.03
CA PRO A 420 -13.04 28.53 0.07
C PRO A 420 -11.68 29.09 -0.37
N GLY A 421 -11.47 29.21 -1.69
CA GLY A 421 -10.21 29.70 -2.27
C GLY A 421 -9.05 28.70 -2.27
N SER A 422 -9.31 27.42 -1.96
CA SER A 422 -8.31 26.35 -2.00
C SER A 422 -7.77 26.14 -3.41
N LYS A 423 -6.53 26.59 -3.67
CA LYS A 423 -5.87 26.46 -4.98
C LYS A 423 -5.55 25.01 -5.37
N THR A 424 -5.54 24.10 -4.41
CA THR A 424 -5.25 22.68 -4.62
C THR A 424 -6.52 21.86 -4.83
N GLU A 425 -7.56 22.10 -4.02
CA GLU A 425 -8.76 21.25 -4.01
C GLU A 425 -9.80 21.71 -5.04
N GLU A 426 -9.95 23.02 -5.27
CA GLU A 426 -10.99 23.55 -6.15
C GLU A 426 -10.89 23.04 -7.59
N PRO A 427 -9.70 23.00 -8.24
CA PRO A 427 -9.59 22.42 -9.58
C PRO A 427 -9.96 20.93 -9.62
N ILE A 428 -9.56 20.16 -8.61
CA ILE A 428 -9.83 18.72 -8.53
C ILE A 428 -11.33 18.47 -8.39
N VAL A 429 -11.96 19.12 -7.41
CA VAL A 429 -13.41 18.97 -7.14
C VAL A 429 -14.23 19.42 -8.35
N THR A 430 -13.83 20.51 -9.00
CA THR A 430 -14.52 21.03 -10.20
C THR A 430 -14.43 20.05 -11.36
N ALA A 431 -13.24 19.48 -11.61
CA ALA A 431 -13.05 18.47 -12.65
C ALA A 431 -13.88 17.21 -12.36
N ALA A 432 -13.80 16.68 -11.13
CA ALA A 432 -14.55 15.50 -10.72
C ALA A 432 -16.07 15.70 -10.82
N ALA A 433 -16.59 16.83 -10.34
CA ALA A 433 -18.03 17.14 -10.44
C ALA A 433 -18.51 17.19 -11.90
N ARG A 434 -17.71 17.79 -12.79
CA ARG A 434 -18.00 17.84 -14.22
C ARG A 434 -17.99 16.46 -14.85
N GLU A 435 -16.98 15.65 -14.55
CA GLU A 435 -16.83 14.31 -15.11
C GLU A 435 -17.95 13.37 -14.65
N ILE A 436 -18.32 13.41 -13.37
CA ILE A 436 -19.47 12.67 -12.83
C ILE A 436 -20.75 12.99 -13.62
N LYS A 437 -21.05 14.28 -13.86
CA LYS A 437 -22.25 14.66 -14.63
C LYS A 437 -22.15 14.25 -16.09
N THR A 438 -21.06 14.60 -16.75
CA THR A 438 -20.92 14.45 -18.21
C THR A 438 -20.73 13.00 -18.64
N ILE A 439 -19.97 12.22 -17.86
CA ILE A 439 -19.66 10.82 -18.16
C ILE A 439 -20.69 9.89 -17.52
N LEU A 440 -20.84 9.89 -16.18
CA LEU A 440 -21.73 8.93 -15.53
C LEU A 440 -23.21 9.23 -15.84
N GLY A 441 -23.63 10.49 -15.66
CA GLY A 441 -24.99 10.92 -15.94
C GLY A 441 -25.30 11.02 -17.43
N GLY A 442 -24.53 11.82 -18.16
CA GLY A 442 -24.79 12.16 -19.55
C GLY A 442 -24.50 11.01 -20.53
N ARG A 443 -23.22 10.62 -20.64
CA ARG A 443 -22.82 9.58 -21.61
C ARG A 443 -23.34 8.20 -21.20
N LEU A 444 -23.05 7.75 -19.99
CA LEU A 444 -23.37 6.39 -19.56
C LEU A 444 -24.84 6.23 -19.14
N GLY A 445 -25.57 7.32 -18.89
CA GLY A 445 -27.01 7.29 -18.67
C GLY A 445 -27.45 6.90 -17.25
N ALA A 446 -26.55 6.97 -16.26
CA ALA A 446 -26.91 6.71 -14.87
C ALA A 446 -27.78 7.84 -14.31
N THR A 447 -28.77 7.48 -13.50
CA THR A 447 -29.49 8.47 -12.68
C THR A 447 -28.61 8.85 -11.49
N LEU A 448 -28.21 10.12 -11.42
CA LEU A 448 -27.40 10.63 -10.33
C LEU A 448 -28.30 11.11 -9.18
N VAL A 449 -27.96 10.70 -7.97
CA VAL A 449 -28.53 11.26 -6.73
C VAL A 449 -27.40 11.79 -5.86
N GLU A 450 -27.60 12.90 -5.15
CA GLU A 450 -26.55 13.50 -4.31
C GLU A 450 -26.94 13.61 -2.84
N SER A 451 -25.96 13.38 -1.96
CA SER A 451 -26.07 13.68 -0.54
C SER A 451 -26.01 15.19 -0.29
N SER A 452 -26.40 15.62 0.90
CA SER A 452 -26.41 17.04 1.29
C SER A 452 -25.30 17.36 2.29
N ASP A 453 -24.74 18.56 2.17
CA ASP A 453 -23.81 19.11 3.14
C ASP A 453 -24.02 20.64 3.24
N PRO A 454 -23.99 21.26 4.43
CA PRO A 454 -24.15 22.72 4.59
C PRO A 454 -23.15 23.56 3.79
N LEU A 455 -21.96 23.02 3.50
CA LEU A 455 -20.89 23.68 2.76
C LEU A 455 -20.89 23.32 1.27
N TRP A 456 -21.81 22.45 0.83
CA TRP A 456 -21.99 22.09 -0.56
C TRP A 456 -23.16 22.85 -1.19
N LYS A 457 -22.89 23.56 -2.30
CA LYS A 457 -23.95 24.15 -3.10
C LYS A 457 -24.60 23.06 -3.94
N ARG A 458 -25.85 22.72 -3.62
CA ARG A 458 -26.67 21.74 -4.32
C ARG A 458 -26.64 21.95 -5.84
N ASP A 459 -26.53 20.86 -6.58
CA ASP A 459 -26.69 20.85 -8.03
C ASP A 459 -28.19 20.72 -8.38
N PRO A 460 -28.81 21.70 -9.05
CA PRO A 460 -30.24 21.65 -9.37
C PRO A 460 -30.59 20.54 -10.37
N ASP A 461 -29.60 20.03 -11.13
CA ASP A 461 -29.81 18.98 -12.13
C ASP A 461 -29.69 17.56 -11.55
N VAL A 462 -29.35 17.44 -10.26
CA VAL A 462 -29.15 16.16 -9.58
C VAL A 462 -30.22 15.96 -8.52
N GLU A 463 -30.84 14.79 -8.52
CA GLU A 463 -31.85 14.43 -7.53
C GLU A 463 -31.22 14.39 -6.12
N ALA A 464 -31.91 14.92 -5.12
CA ALA A 464 -31.42 14.82 -3.74
C ALA A 464 -31.74 13.45 -3.14
N MET A 465 -30.81 12.89 -2.39
CA MET A 465 -31.08 11.72 -1.55
C MET A 465 -32.14 12.07 -0.50
N THR A 466 -33.20 11.26 -0.40
CA THR A 466 -34.27 11.43 0.59
C THR A 466 -33.83 11.08 2.01
N THR A 467 -32.91 10.13 2.14
CA THR A 467 -32.14 9.83 3.35
C THR A 467 -30.67 9.88 2.96
N ASP A 468 -30.02 11.00 3.28
CA ASP A 468 -28.59 11.18 3.03
C ASP A 468 -27.72 10.53 4.13
N LEU A 469 -26.40 10.60 3.92
CA LEU A 469 -25.44 9.98 4.82
C LEU A 469 -25.44 10.63 6.19
N ARG A 470 -25.58 11.95 6.29
CA ARG A 470 -25.69 12.66 7.57
C ARG A 470 -26.85 12.13 8.40
N ARG A 471 -28.04 11.99 7.80
CA ARG A 471 -29.21 11.42 8.49
C ARG A 471 -29.00 9.95 8.85
N ALA A 472 -28.38 9.16 7.98
CA ALA A 472 -28.06 7.77 8.27
C ALA A 472 -27.06 7.65 9.44
N LEU A 473 -25.99 8.45 9.43
CA LEU A 473 -24.97 8.47 10.47
C LEU A 473 -25.54 8.92 11.82
N ALA A 474 -26.40 9.94 11.85
CA ALA A 474 -27.10 10.34 13.07
C ALA A 474 -27.89 9.17 13.71
N ARG A 475 -28.42 8.26 12.89
CA ARG A 475 -29.15 7.07 13.37
C ARG A 475 -28.24 5.92 13.77
N LEU A 476 -27.16 5.70 13.02
CA LEU A 476 -26.31 4.52 13.15
C LEU A 476 -25.17 4.71 14.14
N VAL A 477 -24.53 5.88 14.16
CA VAL A 477 -23.37 6.15 15.02
C VAL A 477 -23.69 5.92 16.50
N PRO A 478 -24.78 6.47 17.07
CA PRO A 478 -25.07 6.28 18.49
C PRO A 478 -25.32 4.82 18.90
N LEU A 479 -25.71 3.96 17.94
CA LEU A 479 -26.03 2.56 18.16
C LEU A 479 -24.81 1.65 17.98
N ILE A 480 -24.04 1.86 16.91
CA ILE A 480 -23.01 0.93 16.45
C ILE A 480 -21.61 1.36 16.89
N MET A 481 -21.38 2.67 17.02
CA MET A 481 -20.07 3.26 17.31
C MET A 481 -20.22 4.57 18.11
N PRO A 482 -20.85 4.51 19.30
CA PRO A 482 -21.12 5.72 20.10
C PRO A 482 -19.84 6.45 20.54
N ASP A 483 -18.72 5.72 20.62
CA ASP A 483 -17.37 6.24 20.92
C ASP A 483 -16.93 7.36 19.96
N VAL A 484 -17.42 7.35 18.72
CA VAL A 484 -17.15 8.41 17.73
C VAL A 484 -17.52 9.78 18.30
N LEU A 485 -18.66 9.90 18.98
CA LEU A 485 -19.13 11.18 19.53
C LEU A 485 -18.19 11.74 20.62
N PHE A 486 -17.36 10.89 21.23
CA PHE A 486 -16.40 11.24 22.28
C PHE A 486 -14.99 11.52 21.73
N ARG A 487 -14.77 11.48 20.42
CA ARG A 487 -13.45 11.75 19.85
C ARG A 487 -13.00 13.19 20.13
N LEU A 488 -11.70 13.35 20.32
CA LEU A 488 -11.06 14.65 20.42
C LEU A 488 -10.36 14.99 19.10
N GLY A 489 -10.40 16.26 18.71
CA GLY A 489 -9.57 16.79 17.64
C GLY A 489 -8.09 16.84 18.02
N ARG A 490 -7.24 17.20 17.06
CA ARG A 490 -5.78 17.34 17.28
C ARG A 490 -5.40 18.39 18.33
N ASP A 491 -6.29 19.35 18.60
CA ASP A 491 -6.15 20.35 19.66
C ASP A 491 -6.54 19.81 21.04
N GLY A 492 -6.93 18.54 21.13
CA GLY A 492 -7.37 17.87 22.34
C GLY A 492 -8.75 18.31 22.81
N ARG A 493 -9.56 18.97 21.97
CA ARG A 493 -10.94 19.38 22.28
C ARG A 493 -11.97 18.45 21.65
N PRO A 494 -13.22 18.39 22.16
CA PRO A 494 -14.27 17.59 21.55
C PRO A 494 -14.45 17.87 20.07
N LEU A 495 -14.39 16.81 19.25
CA LEU A 495 -14.63 16.89 17.81
C LEU A 495 -16.07 17.33 17.52
N PHE A 496 -17.02 16.80 18.29
CA PHE A 496 -18.45 17.12 18.20
C PHE A 496 -18.86 18.09 19.32
N LYS A 497 -18.71 19.39 19.06
CA LYS A 497 -18.89 20.45 20.07
C LYS A 497 -20.32 20.51 20.60
N GLU A 498 -21.31 20.30 19.75
CA GLU A 498 -22.73 20.30 20.11
C GLU A 498 -23.08 19.12 21.01
N PHE A 499 -22.44 17.97 20.82
CA PHE A 499 -22.57 16.83 21.72
C PHE A 499 -22.00 17.17 23.11
N ALA A 500 -20.74 17.63 23.16
CA ALA A 500 -20.11 18.05 24.41
C ALA A 500 -20.87 19.19 25.12
N ALA A 501 -21.50 20.09 24.37
CA ALA A 501 -22.29 21.18 24.94
C ALA A 501 -23.61 20.70 25.56
N ALA A 502 -24.17 19.59 25.07
CA ALA A 502 -25.47 19.07 25.51
C ALA A 502 -25.40 18.12 26.71
N ILE A 503 -24.28 17.41 26.86
CA ILE A 503 -24.13 16.38 27.89
C ILE A 503 -23.55 16.92 29.19
N VAL A 504 -23.82 16.21 30.29
CA VAL A 504 -23.16 16.40 31.58
C VAL A 504 -21.63 16.19 31.47
N PRO A 505 -20.82 16.75 32.39
CA PRO A 505 -19.39 16.47 32.44
C PRO A 505 -19.09 14.97 32.40
N THR A 506 -18.43 14.54 31.33
CA THR A 506 -18.13 13.14 31.00
C THR A 506 -16.68 13.04 30.54
N GLU A 507 -16.00 11.94 30.90
CA GLU A 507 -14.64 11.67 30.46
C GLU A 507 -14.63 11.19 29.00
N PHE A 508 -13.93 11.90 28.11
CA PHE A 508 -13.81 11.55 26.68
C PHE A 508 -12.56 10.69 26.43
N MET A 509 -11.51 10.94 27.21
CA MET A 509 -10.27 10.17 27.26
C MET A 509 -9.74 10.21 28.70
N PRO A 510 -8.88 9.27 29.13
CA PRO A 510 -8.31 9.28 30.47
C PRO A 510 -7.76 10.65 30.89
N GLY A 511 -8.32 11.23 31.95
CA GLY A 511 -7.95 12.54 32.48
C GLY A 511 -8.49 13.75 31.71
N LYS A 512 -9.36 13.56 30.71
CA LYS A 512 -9.96 14.63 29.90
C LYS A 512 -11.48 14.59 29.95
N THR A 513 -12.04 15.45 30.81
CA THR A 513 -13.48 15.60 31.01
C THR A 513 -14.03 16.81 30.26
N PHE A 514 -15.09 16.61 29.48
CA PHE A 514 -15.83 17.64 28.78
C PHE A 514 -17.33 17.47 28.99
N GLY A 515 -18.11 18.53 28.79
CA GLY A 515 -19.54 18.52 29.11
C GLY A 515 -19.94 19.82 29.78
N THR A 516 -20.90 20.54 29.22
CA THR A 516 -21.46 21.77 29.83
C THR A 516 -22.98 21.74 29.96
N GLY A 517 -23.61 20.68 29.49
CA GLY A 517 -25.06 20.53 29.46
C GLY A 517 -25.59 19.67 30.59
N THR A 518 -26.81 19.19 30.40
CA THR A 518 -27.57 18.47 31.44
C THR A 518 -28.03 17.09 31.00
N MET A 519 -27.87 16.72 29.72
CA MET A 519 -28.28 15.40 29.24
C MET A 519 -27.26 14.34 29.66
N GLN A 520 -27.72 13.12 29.96
CA GLN A 520 -26.79 11.99 30.00
C GLN A 520 -26.33 11.68 28.56
N PRO A 521 -25.08 11.24 28.34
CA PRO A 521 -24.61 10.89 27.00
C PRO A 521 -25.50 9.84 26.31
N ILE A 522 -26.01 8.87 27.06
CA ILE A 522 -26.92 7.85 26.54
C ILE A 522 -28.26 8.45 26.08
N ASP A 523 -28.80 9.44 26.78
CA ASP A 523 -30.05 10.10 26.40
C ASP A 523 -29.85 10.96 25.15
N TYR A 524 -28.69 11.60 25.01
CA TYR A 524 -28.33 12.29 23.77
C TYR A 524 -28.25 11.30 22.61
N CYS A 525 -27.58 10.16 22.79
CA CYS A 525 -27.49 9.11 21.78
C CYS A 525 -28.86 8.61 21.32
N VAL A 526 -29.80 8.37 22.27
CA VAL A 526 -31.17 7.98 21.95
C VAL A 526 -31.90 9.11 21.20
N ALA A 527 -31.81 10.35 21.68
CA ALA A 527 -32.48 11.47 21.03
C ALA A 527 -31.95 11.71 19.61
N LEU A 528 -30.64 11.55 19.39
CA LEU A 528 -30.00 11.67 18.09
C LEU A 528 -30.44 10.55 17.15
N ALA A 529 -30.42 9.30 17.62
CA ALA A 529 -30.80 8.15 16.81
C ALA A 529 -32.28 8.15 16.40
N GLU A 530 -33.14 8.69 17.25
CA GLU A 530 -34.56 8.86 16.98
C GLU A 530 -34.87 10.13 16.16
N GLY A 531 -33.86 10.96 15.84
CA GLY A 531 -34.03 12.21 15.11
C GLY A 531 -34.79 13.29 15.88
N ARG A 532 -34.79 13.23 17.21
CA ARG A 532 -35.45 14.21 18.11
C ARG A 532 -34.59 15.46 18.34
N ILE A 533 -33.30 15.37 18.05
CA ILE A 533 -32.35 16.48 18.08
C ILE A 533 -31.59 16.57 16.75
N ALA A 534 -31.06 17.76 16.46
CA ALA A 534 -30.23 17.96 15.28
C ALA A 534 -28.87 17.25 15.46
N PRO A 535 -28.33 16.59 14.42
CA PRO A 535 -26.97 16.06 14.47
C PRO A 535 -25.94 17.21 14.57
N PRO A 536 -24.79 16.99 15.24
CA PRO A 536 -23.68 17.93 15.26
C PRO A 536 -23.34 18.46 13.86
N ALA A 537 -22.99 19.74 13.71
CA ALA A 537 -22.82 20.38 12.40
C ALA A 537 -21.79 19.66 11.51
N ASN A 538 -20.78 19.04 12.11
CA ASN A 538 -19.74 18.28 11.43
C ASN A 538 -19.93 16.76 11.51
N LEU A 539 -21.08 16.21 11.93
CA LEU A 539 -21.32 14.77 11.86
C LEU A 539 -21.61 14.36 10.42
N ASP A 540 -20.58 13.88 9.72
CA ASP A 540 -20.61 13.52 8.31
C ASP A 540 -19.63 12.38 8.02
N ILE A 541 -19.55 11.96 6.74
CA ILE A 541 -18.65 10.86 6.39
C ILE A 541 -17.17 11.22 6.60
N ALA A 542 -16.79 12.49 6.45
CA ALA A 542 -15.40 12.91 6.53
C ALA A 542 -14.86 12.83 7.97
N THR A 543 -15.69 13.20 8.94
CA THR A 543 -15.33 13.20 10.37
C THR A 543 -15.41 11.82 11.03
N VAL A 544 -16.35 10.96 10.62
CA VAL A 544 -16.43 9.60 11.20
C VAL A 544 -15.35 8.68 10.64
N GLN A 545 -14.82 8.99 9.45
CA GLN A 545 -13.74 8.23 8.79
C GLN A 545 -12.38 8.37 9.48
N GLU A 546 -12.15 9.39 10.31
CA GLU A 546 -10.90 9.53 11.05
C GLU A 546 -10.76 8.41 12.08
N GLN A 547 -9.93 7.41 11.78
CA GLN A 547 -9.59 6.35 12.72
C GLN A 547 -8.44 6.79 13.64
N GLU A 548 -8.59 6.57 14.94
CA GLU A 548 -7.48 6.61 15.89
C GLU A 548 -6.45 5.51 15.55
N LEU A 549 -5.19 5.71 15.94
CA LEU A 549 -4.14 4.70 15.77
C LEU A 549 -4.46 3.52 16.67
N ALA A 550 -4.83 2.38 16.08
CA ALA A 550 -4.94 1.15 16.84
C ALA A 550 -3.55 0.70 17.33
N MET A 551 -3.45 0.26 18.58
CA MET A 551 -2.22 -0.36 19.11
C MET A 551 -1.94 -1.75 18.51
N ALA A 552 -2.79 -2.19 17.57
CA ALA A 552 -2.69 -3.41 16.78
C ALA A 552 -1.34 -3.60 16.09
N PHE A 553 -0.66 -2.53 15.67
CA PHE A 553 0.67 -2.62 15.06
C PHE A 553 1.66 -3.36 15.97
N ARG A 554 1.68 -2.99 17.26
CA ARG A 554 2.57 -3.60 18.27
C ARG A 554 2.24 -5.05 18.57
N PHE A 555 0.98 -5.45 18.41
CA PHE A 555 0.55 -6.84 18.54
C PHE A 555 0.92 -7.66 17.29
N HIS A 556 0.64 -7.12 16.11
CA HIS A 556 0.75 -7.83 14.86
C HIS A 556 2.20 -8.16 14.49
N VAL A 557 3.12 -7.19 14.61
CA VAL A 557 4.52 -7.39 14.22
C VAL A 557 5.18 -8.57 14.98
N PRO A 558 5.14 -8.66 16.32
CA PRO A 558 5.64 -9.84 17.04
C PRO A 558 4.91 -11.13 16.69
N GLN A 559 3.59 -11.08 16.46
CA GLN A 559 2.84 -12.27 16.04
C GLN A 559 3.36 -12.80 14.70
N TYR A 560 3.61 -11.94 13.72
CA TYR A 560 4.21 -12.32 12.45
C TYR A 560 5.62 -12.87 12.65
N LEU A 561 6.49 -12.14 13.37
CA LEU A 561 7.89 -12.52 13.56
C LEU A 561 8.03 -13.87 14.28
N SER A 562 7.24 -14.10 15.33
CA SER A 562 7.23 -15.37 16.06
C SER A 562 6.75 -16.54 15.20
N ARG A 563 5.71 -16.35 14.37
CA ARG A 563 5.25 -17.36 13.40
C ARG A 563 6.31 -17.66 12.35
N ARG A 564 6.95 -16.64 11.78
CA ARG A 564 8.04 -16.79 10.79
C ARG A 564 9.24 -17.53 11.39
N ALA A 565 9.64 -17.20 12.61
CA ALA A 565 10.72 -17.89 13.31
C ALA A 565 10.37 -19.36 13.62
N ALA A 566 9.14 -19.64 14.06
CA ALA A 566 8.66 -21.01 14.27
C ALA A 566 8.64 -21.82 12.97
N ASP A 567 8.24 -21.20 11.86
CA ASP A 567 8.24 -21.82 10.54
C ASP A 567 9.67 -22.16 10.06
N TRP A 568 10.65 -21.29 10.34
CA TRP A 568 12.06 -21.58 10.07
C TRP A 568 12.63 -22.67 10.97
N LYS A 569 12.26 -22.66 12.26
CA LYS A 569 12.64 -23.71 13.22
C LYS A 569 12.13 -25.08 12.79
N ALA A 570 10.90 -25.16 12.27
CA ALA A 570 10.34 -26.40 11.72
C ALA A 570 11.12 -26.93 10.51
N ARG A 571 11.92 -26.08 9.85
CA ARG A 571 12.80 -26.42 8.72
C ARG A 571 14.27 -26.60 9.14
N GLY A 572 14.56 -26.56 10.43
CA GLY A 572 15.92 -26.74 10.95
C GLY A 572 16.79 -25.49 10.91
N PHE A 573 16.22 -24.31 10.69
CA PHE A 573 16.93 -23.02 10.73
C PHE A 573 16.52 -22.19 11.94
N THR A 574 17.40 -21.30 12.39
CA THR A 574 17.11 -20.37 13.49
C THR A 574 17.01 -18.95 12.92
N GLU A 575 15.91 -18.27 13.21
CA GLU A 575 15.74 -16.83 13.00
C GLU A 575 15.64 -16.18 14.37
N THR A 576 16.60 -15.32 14.69
CA THR A 576 16.70 -14.64 15.99
C THR A 576 15.98 -13.30 16.01
N LEU A 577 15.65 -12.74 14.85
CA LEU A 577 14.73 -11.60 14.74
C LEU A 577 13.28 -12.11 14.86
N ALA A 578 12.86 -12.41 16.09
CA ALA A 578 11.58 -13.05 16.39
C ALA A 578 10.62 -12.16 17.21
N ASP A 579 11.04 -10.96 17.62
CA ASP A 579 10.25 -10.02 18.41
C ASP A 579 10.51 -8.56 18.00
N PHE A 580 9.74 -7.63 18.59
CA PHE A 580 9.81 -6.21 18.27
C PHE A 580 11.12 -5.56 18.71
N ALA A 581 11.69 -5.97 19.84
CA ALA A 581 12.93 -5.37 20.37
C ALA A 581 14.12 -5.73 19.47
N ALA A 582 14.20 -7.00 19.05
CA ALA A 582 15.18 -7.47 18.07
C ALA A 582 15.01 -6.78 16.72
N LEU A 583 13.76 -6.59 16.25
CA LEU A 583 13.50 -5.81 15.03
C LEU A 583 14.05 -4.39 15.18
N ASN A 584 13.64 -3.67 16.22
CA ASN A 584 14.01 -2.27 16.43
C ASN A 584 15.54 -2.09 16.55
N ALA A 585 16.21 -2.96 17.30
CA ALA A 585 17.66 -2.91 17.49
C ALA A 585 18.47 -3.16 16.20
N ARG A 586 17.84 -3.79 15.19
CA ARG A 586 18.48 -4.17 13.92
C ARG A 586 17.99 -3.35 12.74
N SER A 587 17.10 -2.39 12.96
CA SER A 587 16.51 -1.55 11.92
C SER A 587 17.21 -0.20 11.79
N LYS A 588 17.18 0.34 10.58
CA LYS A 588 17.38 1.78 10.31
C LYS A 588 16.13 2.38 9.70
N PHE A 589 15.98 3.69 9.89
CA PHE A 589 14.86 4.47 9.38
C PHE A 589 15.40 5.64 8.59
N TRP A 590 14.80 5.94 7.44
CA TRP A 590 15.19 7.09 6.62
C TRP A 590 14.90 8.45 7.26
N GLY A 591 14.17 8.50 8.37
CA GLY A 591 13.90 9.71 9.15
C GLY A 591 13.94 9.44 10.65
N ASP A 592 14.40 10.44 11.41
CA ASP A 592 14.58 10.37 12.85
C ASP A 592 13.25 10.23 13.62
N ASP A 593 12.19 10.81 13.06
CA ASP A 593 10.80 10.63 13.52
C ASP A 593 10.36 9.15 13.44
N GLY A 594 10.81 8.40 12.43
CA GLY A 594 10.61 6.96 12.33
C GLY A 594 11.31 6.19 13.44
N ARG A 595 12.59 6.50 13.72
CA ARG A 595 13.36 5.90 14.82
C ARG A 595 12.69 6.15 16.17
N ALA A 596 12.35 7.39 16.47
CA ALA A 596 11.71 7.76 17.73
C ALA A 596 10.35 7.08 17.90
N ALA A 597 9.53 7.05 16.84
CA ALA A 597 8.24 6.35 16.85
C ALA A 597 8.39 4.86 17.10
N PHE A 598 9.36 4.18 16.47
CA PHE A 598 9.60 2.75 16.70
C PHE A 598 10.03 2.44 18.14
N ARG A 599 10.82 3.33 18.76
CA ARG A 599 11.15 3.23 20.20
C ARG A 599 9.92 3.38 21.10
N ASN A 600 9.03 4.31 20.78
CA ASN A 600 7.76 4.42 21.51
C ASN A 600 6.89 3.17 21.33
N TRP A 601 6.80 2.63 20.11
CA TRP A 601 6.10 1.37 19.85
C TRP A 601 6.67 0.19 20.65
N GLU A 602 7.98 0.09 20.78
CA GLU A 602 8.63 -0.96 21.59
C GLU A 602 8.11 -0.99 23.04
N GLU A 603 7.85 0.19 23.60
CA GLU A 603 7.36 0.42 24.98
C GLU A 603 5.85 0.26 25.16
N VAL A 604 5.07 0.12 24.07
CA VAL A 604 3.63 -0.13 24.15
C VAL A 604 3.39 -1.53 24.72
N THR A 605 2.72 -1.59 25.88
CA THR A 605 2.38 -2.84 26.58
C THR A 605 0.87 -3.13 26.61
N ASP A 606 0.03 -2.12 26.42
CA ASP A 606 -1.42 -2.24 26.40
C ASP A 606 -1.91 -2.22 24.93
N PRO A 607 -2.63 -3.26 24.47
CA PRO A 607 -3.17 -3.28 23.11
C PRO A 607 -4.43 -2.42 22.93
N ARG A 608 -4.96 -1.78 23.98
CA ARG A 608 -6.15 -0.92 23.93
C ARG A 608 -5.85 0.50 23.47
#